data_AF-A0A4S9VAF1-F1
#
_entry.id   AF-A0A4S9VAF1-F1
#
_cell.length_a   1.000
_cell.length_b   1.000
_cell.length_c   1.000
_cell.angle_alpha   90.00
_cell.angle_beta   90.00
_cell.angle_gamma   90.00
#
_symmetry.space_group_name_H-M   'P 1'
#
loop_
_entity.id
_entity.type
_entity.pdbx_description
1 polymer ?
#
loop_
_entity_poly.entity_id
_entity_poly.type
_entity_poly.pdbx_seq_one_letter_code
_entity_poly.pdbx_strand_id
1 'polypeptide(L)'
;PGIICTLAGLSGQPDSALRSAKRSATAAAAAAWLQPRMAHTDSSGRSRLYRRSLKLALDWSVHRHLWRGQALYIRSLFEANSNVREPRQQRILFDQTEELLKQWKHPDPYRPPTAPGGSKYERNLPCPILEPPPPGC
;
A
#
# COMPACT_ATOMS: atom_id res chain seq x y z
N PRO A 1 5.55 -10.99 21.04
CA PRO A 1 5.91 -12.19 20.24
C PRO A 1 5.76 -11.88 18.74
N GLY A 2 6.78 -11.58 17.92
CA GLY A 2 8.18 -12.00 17.86
C GLY A 2 8.46 -12.37 16.38
N ILE A 3 8.61 -11.38 15.50
CA ILE A 3 8.64 -11.52 14.02
C ILE A 3 10.10 -11.74 13.53
N ILE A 4 10.81 -12.73 14.07
CA ILE A 4 12.20 -13.01 13.63
C ILE A 4 12.40 -14.51 13.53
N CYS A 5 12.72 -14.97 12.31
CA CYS A 5 13.41 -16.20 11.90
C CYS A 5 12.66 -16.92 10.78
N THR A 6 13.19 -16.87 9.56
CA THR A 6 13.70 -18.06 8.81
C THR A 6 14.20 -17.61 7.43
N LEU A 7 15.53 -17.63 7.23
CA LEU A 7 16.28 -18.51 6.28
C LEU A 7 15.99 -18.20 4.80
N ALA A 8 16.84 -17.52 4.02
CA ALA A 8 18.25 -17.77 3.70
C ALA A 8 18.55 -19.21 3.23
N GLY A 9 18.68 -19.37 1.91
CA GLY A 9 19.54 -20.37 1.28
C GLY A 9 18.83 -21.42 0.43
N LEU A 10 19.07 -21.41 -0.89
CA LEU A 10 19.82 -22.48 -1.61
C LEU A 10 19.66 -22.35 -3.14
N SER A 11 20.82 -22.30 -3.82
CA SER A 11 21.20 -22.88 -5.14
C SER A 11 20.28 -22.66 -6.38
N GLY A 12 20.74 -22.36 -7.59
CA GLY A 12 22.04 -22.61 -8.21
C GLY A 12 21.88 -23.39 -9.54
N GLN A 13 21.56 -22.66 -10.62
CA GLN A 13 21.86 -22.93 -12.06
C GLN A 13 21.22 -24.17 -12.77
N PRO A 14 21.43 -24.38 -14.10
CA PRO A 14 21.07 -23.57 -15.29
C PRO A 14 20.33 -24.43 -16.37
N ASP A 15 20.19 -23.89 -17.59
CA ASP A 15 19.87 -24.52 -18.90
C ASP A 15 18.58 -24.00 -19.55
N SER A 16 18.67 -23.09 -20.52
CA SER A 16 19.15 -23.28 -21.89
C SER A 16 18.22 -24.16 -22.75
N ALA A 17 17.67 -23.51 -23.77
CA ALA A 17 16.98 -24.09 -24.92
C ALA A 17 15.62 -24.78 -24.67
N LEU A 18 14.55 -24.12 -25.12
CA LEU A 18 13.53 -24.67 -26.03
C LEU A 18 12.64 -23.48 -26.47
N ARG A 19 13.07 -22.77 -27.52
CA ARG A 19 12.48 -22.84 -28.86
C ARG A 19 11.01 -22.41 -28.95
N SER A 20 10.83 -21.40 -29.80
CA SER A 20 9.71 -21.26 -30.75
C SER A 20 8.42 -20.64 -30.21
N ALA A 21 8.18 -19.38 -30.58
CA ALA A 21 6.96 -19.01 -31.31
C ALA A 21 7.11 -17.60 -31.88
N LYS A 22 7.08 -17.49 -33.21
CA LYS A 22 6.83 -16.25 -33.93
C LYS A 22 5.53 -15.62 -33.40
N ARG A 23 5.58 -14.40 -32.86
CA ARG A 23 4.43 -13.50 -32.77
C ARG A 23 4.86 -12.09 -33.18
N SER A 24 4.69 -11.85 -34.47
CA SER A 24 4.07 -10.64 -35.03
C SER A 24 4.52 -9.28 -34.46
N ALA A 25 5.26 -8.57 -35.30
CA ALA A 25 5.66 -7.17 -35.23
C ALA A 25 4.48 -6.16 -35.30
N THR A 26 3.49 -6.27 -34.41
CA THR A 26 2.39 -5.29 -34.25
C THR A 26 2.17 -4.80 -32.81
N ALA A 27 3.04 -5.17 -31.86
CA ALA A 27 2.94 -4.74 -30.46
C ALA A 27 3.51 -3.33 -30.18
N ALA A 28 4.24 -2.72 -31.13
CA ALA A 28 4.96 -1.46 -30.90
C ALA A 28 4.06 -0.20 -30.87
N ALA A 29 2.85 -0.24 -31.47
CA ALA A 29 1.97 0.92 -31.57
C ALA A 29 0.89 1.01 -30.46
N ALA A 30 0.54 -0.10 -29.80
CA ALA A 30 -0.36 -0.09 -28.63
C ALA A 30 0.35 0.28 -27.31
N ALA A 31 1.69 0.32 -27.31
CA ALA A 31 2.50 0.64 -26.14
C ALA A 31 2.56 2.14 -25.81
N ALA A 32 1.97 3.02 -26.64
CA ALA A 32 2.06 4.48 -26.47
C ALA A 32 0.93 5.11 -25.63
N TRP A 33 -0.16 4.39 -25.31
CA TRP A 33 -1.34 4.93 -24.59
C TRP A 33 -1.61 4.35 -23.20
N LEU A 34 -0.72 3.53 -22.66
CA LEU A 34 -0.68 3.23 -21.23
C LEU A 34 0.77 3.23 -20.77
N GLN A 35 1.39 4.39 -20.87
CA GLN A 35 2.54 4.70 -20.03
C GLN A 35 2.03 4.72 -18.58
N PRO A 36 2.52 3.87 -17.67
CA PRO A 36 2.36 4.16 -16.26
C PRO A 36 3.15 5.45 -16.04
N ARG A 37 2.47 6.51 -15.58
CA ARG A 37 3.11 7.73 -15.10
C ARG A 37 3.95 7.39 -13.88
N MET A 38 5.15 6.90 -14.11
CA MET A 38 6.11 6.53 -13.08
C MET A 38 6.84 7.79 -12.59
N ALA A 39 6.09 8.66 -11.91
CA ALA A 39 6.68 9.68 -11.07
C ALA A 39 7.22 8.99 -9.81
N HIS A 40 8.45 8.47 -9.90
CA HIS A 40 9.19 7.96 -8.74
C HIS A 40 9.64 9.12 -7.85
N THR A 41 8.70 9.74 -7.13
CA THR A 41 9.06 10.32 -5.84
C THR A 41 9.00 9.17 -4.85
N ASP A 42 10.14 8.52 -4.60
CA ASP A 42 10.26 7.33 -3.75
C ASP A 42 9.67 7.55 -2.33
N SER A 43 9.62 8.83 -1.91
CA SER A 43 8.95 9.31 -0.70
C SER A 43 7.46 8.99 -0.62
N SER A 44 6.75 8.96 -1.76
CA SER A 44 5.30 8.73 -1.81
C SER A 44 4.92 7.28 -1.47
N GLY A 45 5.78 6.31 -1.82
CA GLY A 45 5.59 4.90 -1.48
C GLY A 45 5.81 4.65 0.01
N ARG A 46 6.96 5.08 0.52
CA ARG A 46 7.34 5.00 1.94
C ARG A 46 6.28 5.62 2.86
N SER A 47 5.80 6.83 2.52
CA SER A 47 4.81 7.55 3.33
C SER A 47 3.46 6.84 3.40
N ARG A 48 3.02 6.22 2.30
CA ARG A 48 1.77 5.44 2.28
C ARG A 48 1.88 4.18 3.13
N LEU A 49 3.01 3.49 3.05
CA LEU A 49 3.29 2.28 3.81
C LEU A 49 3.37 2.57 5.31
N TYR A 50 4.05 3.65 5.70
CA TYR A 50 4.14 4.12 7.08
C TYR A 50 2.77 4.54 7.67
N ARG A 51 1.93 5.25 6.92
CA ARG A 51 0.58 5.60 7.38
C ARG A 51 -0.28 4.35 7.61
N ARG A 52 -0.17 3.35 6.72
CA ARG A 52 -0.90 2.08 6.84
C ARG A 52 -0.43 1.29 8.06
N SER A 53 0.87 1.21 8.33
CA SER A 53 1.40 0.48 9.49
C SER A 53 0.96 1.10 10.82
N LEU A 54 0.99 2.44 10.93
CA LEU A 54 0.49 3.13 12.12
C LEU A 54 -1.02 2.93 12.33
N LYS A 55 -1.80 2.94 11.24
CA LYS A 55 -3.24 2.70 11.29
C LYS A 55 -3.56 1.27 11.73
N LEU A 56 -2.84 0.27 11.21
CA LEU A 56 -2.98 -1.12 11.63
C LEU A 56 -2.63 -1.30 13.12
N ALA A 57 -1.52 -0.72 13.57
CA ALA A 57 -1.16 -0.74 14.99
C ALA A 57 -2.23 -0.10 15.86
N LEU A 58 -2.86 0.98 15.36
CA LEU A 58 -3.97 1.64 16.04
C LEU A 58 -5.21 0.74 16.14
N ASP A 59 -5.56 0.04 15.07
CA ASP A 59 -6.76 -0.81 15.01
C ASP A 59 -6.68 -1.97 16.01
N TRP A 60 -5.49 -2.50 16.29
CA TRP A 60 -5.28 -3.53 17.32
C TRP A 60 -5.17 -2.97 18.75
N SER A 61 -4.80 -1.70 18.91
CA SER A 61 -4.59 -1.10 20.22
C SER A 61 -5.86 -0.43 20.76
N VAL A 62 -6.42 -0.96 21.85
CA VAL A 62 -7.56 -0.32 22.53
C VAL A 62 -7.12 0.97 23.25
N HIS A 63 -5.95 0.93 23.92
CA HIS A 63 -5.46 2.04 24.73
C HIS A 63 -4.36 2.87 24.06
N ARG A 64 -4.40 4.19 24.26
CA ARG A 64 -3.51 5.17 23.62
C ARG A 64 -2.07 5.19 24.13
N HIS A 65 -1.83 4.80 25.37
CA HIS A 65 -0.47 4.72 25.92
C HIS A 65 0.33 3.58 25.27
N LEU A 66 -0.29 2.40 25.11
CA LEU A 66 0.32 1.26 24.41
C LEU A 66 0.62 1.59 22.94
N TRP A 67 -0.34 2.22 22.26
CA TRP A 67 -0.18 2.61 20.87
C TRP A 67 1.00 3.58 20.65
N ARG A 68 1.22 4.54 21.56
CA ARG A 68 2.35 5.48 21.44
C ARG A 68 3.70 4.76 21.48
N GLY A 69 3.85 3.77 22.36
CA GLY A 69 5.07 2.93 22.40
C GLY A 69 5.27 2.16 21.10
N GLN A 70 4.21 1.56 20.56
CA GLN A 70 4.25 0.85 19.28
C GLN A 70 4.56 1.78 18.10
N ALA A 71 3.99 2.98 18.08
CA ALA A 71 4.21 3.96 17.01
C ALA A 71 5.67 4.42 16.96
N LEU A 72 6.30 4.64 18.12
CA LEU A 72 7.72 4.97 18.20
C LEU A 72 8.61 3.83 17.70
N TYR A 73 8.26 2.58 18.03
CA TYR A 73 8.96 1.41 17.52
C TYR A 73 8.84 1.28 15.99
N ILE A 74 7.64 1.46 15.44
CA ILE A 74 7.45 1.46 13.98
C ILE A 74 8.29 2.57 13.33
N ARG A 75 8.33 3.75 13.94
CA ARG A 75 9.16 4.85 13.44
C ARG A 75 10.64 4.50 13.42
N SER A 76 11.18 3.90 14.49
CA SER A 76 12.61 3.52 14.53
C SER A 76 12.97 2.48 13.45
N LEU A 77 12.05 1.56 13.12
CA LEU A 77 12.26 0.61 12.01
C LEU A 77 12.36 1.32 10.65
N PHE A 78 11.53 2.33 10.41
CA PHE A 78 11.58 3.10 9.15
C PHE A 78 12.78 4.04 9.07
N GLU A 79 13.22 4.58 10.21
CA GLU A 79 14.44 5.41 10.31
C GLU A 79 15.69 4.58 10.06
N ALA A 80 15.78 3.36 10.61
CA ALA A 80 16.88 2.43 10.33
C ALA A 80 17.02 2.10 8.83
N ASN A 81 15.89 2.02 8.11
CA ASN A 81 15.82 1.74 6.67
C ASN A 81 15.77 3.01 5.79
N SER A 82 16.10 4.19 6.34
CA SER A 82 16.03 5.45 5.59
C SER A 82 17.14 5.62 4.57
N ASN A 83 18.30 4.97 4.79
CA ASN A 83 19.51 5.21 3.99
C ASN A 83 19.67 4.26 2.80
N VAL A 84 18.72 3.34 2.57
CA VAL A 84 18.77 2.39 1.45
C VAL A 84 18.46 3.12 0.14
N ARG A 85 19.47 3.27 -0.73
CA ARG A 85 19.37 3.97 -2.02
C ARG A 85 19.19 3.04 -3.22
N GLU A 86 19.46 1.76 -3.05
CA GLU A 86 19.42 0.79 -4.15
C GLU A 86 17.97 0.35 -4.41
N PRO A 87 17.43 0.56 -5.62
CA PRO A 87 16.00 0.40 -5.89
C PRO A 87 15.52 -1.06 -5.82
N ARG A 88 16.40 -2.05 -5.99
CA ARG A 88 16.02 -3.46 -5.87
C ARG A 88 15.80 -3.84 -4.41
N GLN A 89 16.74 -3.46 -3.52
CA GLN A 89 16.60 -3.60 -2.07
C GLN A 89 15.35 -2.88 -1.54
N GLN A 90 15.05 -1.67 -2.02
CA GLN A 90 13.83 -0.95 -1.62
C GLN A 90 12.56 -1.74 -1.95
N ARG A 91 12.49 -2.34 -3.15
CA ARG A 91 11.34 -3.18 -3.55
C ARG A 91 11.19 -4.40 -2.65
N ILE A 92 12.29 -5.10 -2.39
CA ILE A 92 12.29 -6.28 -1.49
C ILE A 92 11.77 -5.89 -0.10
N LEU A 93 12.23 -4.77 0.46
CA LEU A 93 11.77 -4.28 1.76
C LEU A 93 10.27 -3.92 1.73
N PHE A 94 9.79 -3.29 0.65
CA PHE A 94 8.38 -2.99 0.50
C PHE A 94 7.54 -4.26 0.41
N ASP A 95 7.92 -5.23 -0.41
CA ASP A 95 7.20 -6.49 -0.60
C ASP A 95 7.11 -7.26 0.74
N GLN A 96 8.23 -7.40 1.45
CA GLN A 96 8.27 -8.00 2.79
C GLN A 96 7.34 -7.27 3.77
N THR A 97 7.38 -5.93 3.78
CA THR A 97 6.53 -5.15 4.69
C THR A 97 5.06 -5.27 4.31
N GLU A 98 4.72 -5.32 3.03
CA GLU A 98 3.35 -5.52 2.57
C GLU A 98 2.80 -6.90 2.92
N GLU A 99 3.63 -7.95 2.84
CA GLU A 99 3.27 -9.29 3.29
C GLU A 99 2.97 -9.31 4.79
N LEU A 100 3.81 -8.69 5.61
CA LEU A 100 3.56 -8.54 7.04
C LEU A 100 2.26 -7.77 7.31
N LEU A 101 2.02 -6.66 6.62
CA LEU A 101 0.78 -5.89 6.80
C LEU A 101 -0.47 -6.67 6.36
N LYS A 102 -0.36 -7.56 5.37
CA LYS A 102 -1.46 -8.42 4.92
C LYS A 102 -1.78 -9.50 5.96
N GLN A 103 -0.75 -10.13 6.53
CA GLN A 103 -0.89 -11.19 7.55
C GLN A 103 -1.57 -10.66 8.82
N TRP A 104 -1.20 -9.46 9.26
CA TRP A 104 -1.64 -8.88 10.55
C TRP A 104 -2.86 -7.97 10.42
N LYS A 105 -3.59 -8.04 9.30
CA LYS A 105 -4.74 -7.18 9.06
C LYS A 105 -5.86 -7.48 10.06
N HIS A 106 -6.35 -6.46 10.74
CA HIS A 106 -7.50 -6.60 11.64
C HIS A 106 -8.76 -6.99 10.83
N PRO A 107 -9.59 -7.95 11.29
CA PRO A 107 -10.78 -8.40 10.56
C PRO A 107 -11.82 -7.29 10.39
N ASP A 108 -12.00 -6.43 11.39
CA ASP A 108 -12.91 -5.28 11.36
C ASP A 108 -12.17 -3.96 11.71
N PRO A 109 -11.51 -3.30 10.74
CA PRO A 109 -10.70 -2.11 11.02
C PRO A 109 -11.58 -0.90 11.38
N TYR A 110 -11.10 -0.03 12.28
CA TYR A 110 -11.86 1.16 12.69
C TYR A 110 -12.11 2.10 11.52
N ARG A 111 -13.40 2.35 11.23
CA ARG A 111 -13.86 3.33 10.24
C ARG A 111 -14.51 4.53 10.93
N PRO A 112 -14.18 5.76 10.53
CA PRO A 112 -14.90 6.95 11.00
C PRO A 112 -16.41 6.82 10.69
N PRO A 113 -17.31 7.30 11.57
CA PRO A 113 -18.75 7.13 11.37
C PRO A 113 -19.27 7.71 10.05
N THR A 114 -18.72 8.84 9.60
CA THR A 114 -19.14 9.54 8.38
C THR A 114 -18.46 9.02 7.11
N ALA A 115 -17.41 8.21 7.24
CA ALA A 115 -16.69 7.64 6.10
C ALA A 115 -17.54 6.56 5.40
N PRO A 116 -17.28 6.24 4.12
CA PRO A 116 -17.97 5.16 3.44
C PRO A 116 -17.85 3.82 4.19
N GLY A 117 -19.00 3.20 4.45
CA GLY A 117 -19.11 1.98 5.28
C GLY A 117 -18.94 2.22 6.78
N GLY A 118 -18.99 3.48 7.24
CA GLY A 118 -19.13 3.84 8.64
C GLY A 118 -20.60 3.83 9.09
N SER A 119 -20.84 3.83 10.40
CA SER A 119 -22.20 3.72 10.93
C SER A 119 -23.11 4.89 10.54
N LYS A 120 -22.59 6.13 10.43
CA LYS A 120 -23.33 7.36 10.10
C LYS A 120 -23.31 7.70 8.60
N TYR A 121 -22.74 6.84 7.77
CA TYR A 121 -22.66 7.08 6.33
C TYR A 121 -24.07 7.20 5.73
N GLU A 122 -24.28 8.21 4.89
CA GLU A 122 -25.53 8.46 4.15
C GLU A 122 -26.84 8.53 4.97
N ARG A 123 -26.76 8.68 6.30
CA ARG A 123 -27.98 8.78 7.13
C ARG A 123 -28.81 10.04 6.82
N ASN A 124 -28.13 11.15 6.55
CA ASN A 124 -28.75 12.47 6.33
C ASN A 124 -28.21 13.11 5.05
N LEU A 125 -28.53 12.54 3.89
CA LEU A 125 -28.23 13.19 2.61
C LEU A 125 -29.21 14.34 2.39
N PRO A 126 -28.74 15.55 2.00
CA PRO A 126 -29.65 16.58 1.54
C PRO A 126 -30.41 16.05 0.31
N CYS A 127 -31.69 16.40 0.18
CA CYS A 127 -32.45 16.03 -0.99
C CYS A 127 -31.77 16.59 -2.26
N PRO A 128 -31.72 15.80 -3.35
CA PRO A 128 -31.21 16.31 -4.60
C PRO A 128 -32.09 17.48 -5.05
N ILE A 129 -31.47 18.58 -5.47
CA ILE A 129 -32.18 19.71 -6.05
C ILE A 129 -32.67 19.26 -7.43
N LEU A 130 -33.97 19.01 -7.56
CA LEU A 130 -34.60 18.62 -8.83
C LEU A 130 -34.99 19.83 -9.69
N GLU A 131 -35.01 21.01 -9.10
CA GLU A 131 -35.40 22.24 -9.77
C GLU A 131 -34.22 22.77 -10.60
N PRO A 132 -34.43 23.12 -11.88
CA PRO A 132 -33.41 23.80 -12.65
C PRO A 132 -33.08 25.15 -11.98
N PRO A 133 -31.83 25.65 -12.11
CA PRO A 133 -31.50 26.97 -11.59
C PRO A 133 -32.46 28.02 -12.18
N PRO A 134 -32.87 29.03 -11.39
CA PRO A 134 -33.80 30.04 -11.85
C PRO A 134 -33.23 30.77 -13.09
N PRO A 135 -34.06 31.08 -14.10
CA PRO A 135 -33.58 31.80 -15.27
C PRO A 135 -33.17 33.24 -14.90
N GLY A 136 -31.87 33.55 -15.01
CA GLY A 136 -31.36 34.93 -15.00
C GLY A 136 -30.61 35.39 -13.74
N CYS A 137 -29.64 34.63 -13.24
CA CYS A 137 -28.60 35.11 -12.33
C CYS A 137 -27.25 35.12 -13.03
#